data_AF-A0A8C3QX48-F1
#
_entry.id   AF-A0A8C3QX48-F1
#
_cell.length_a   1.000
_cell.length_b   1.000
_cell.length_c   1.000
_cell.angle_alpha   90.00
_cell.angle_beta   90.00
_cell.angle_gamma   90.00
#
_symmetry.space_group_name_H-M   'P 1'
#
loop_
_entity.id
_entity.type
_entity.pdbx_description
1 polymer ?
#
loop_
_entity_poly.entity_id
_entity_poly.type
_entity_poly.pdbx_seq_one_letter_code
_entity_poly.pdbx_strand_id
1 'polypeptide(L)'
;MTQASKISKTYEELLTDLSGCLDIDIRGKEKPQEHLTSKASEICKENVTLKDQVAALQEAVNVHEMESKANRETIMRLVSEVAKEQKKAAGYYQDMEKLRKDLDSAIIKRQSLEMEIRNLQEKLTVNQKALDTSKQELHNLKKSSRELDASLKSSTEEARTAQSSLEAFKEEIATLLSCGSAIVKPSEKSILERIQEINCKEKNKEIMISQLETKLAKLTKALENQTRLYHEALERSRKAEKCSENFHDQLKHLQEELLTGDLMQDGLKLEKQKYLKFLEQLNEKMKLDSLAAEVGFDMAMDVILARVEQLVKLEGEAVVENKTAAYNLRRQLKAQKEKLESKELHMNLLRQKITQLEEEKQVRAALAVERDEANLAVRKLHKMIERLQKQLDLARETNTDLKAKLSETSELKLADFREVVARMLGLDIASLALPDYEIIARLDGLIHSHQHNFFPCVCLKDVARTPEEQQGNIQLLH
;
A
#
# COMPACT_ATOMS: atom_id res chain seq x y z
N MET A 1 240.21 106.29 -92.17
CA MET A 1 239.95 104.97 -91.56
C MET A 1 238.74 104.35 -92.25
N THR A 2 238.95 103.16 -92.79
CA THR A 2 238.23 102.57 -93.93
C THR A 2 236.86 102.00 -93.55
N GLN A 3 235.89 102.25 -94.42
CA GLN A 3 234.45 101.96 -94.29
C GLN A 3 234.11 100.51 -93.90
N ALA A 4 234.99 99.54 -94.22
CA ALA A 4 234.83 98.13 -93.87
C ALA A 4 234.90 97.83 -92.35
N SER A 5 235.72 98.55 -91.57
CA SER A 5 235.85 98.32 -90.13
C SER A 5 234.65 98.87 -89.33
N LYS A 6 234.08 100.00 -89.77
CA LYS A 6 232.82 100.52 -89.20
C LYS A 6 231.66 99.55 -89.42
N ILE A 7 231.54 99.00 -90.64
CA ILE A 7 230.49 98.05 -90.99
C ILE A 7 230.60 96.75 -90.17
N SER A 8 231.80 96.21 -89.98
CA SER A 8 232.02 95.01 -89.16
C SER A 8 231.65 95.22 -87.69
N LYS A 9 232.02 96.37 -87.12
CA LYS A 9 231.72 96.66 -85.71
C LYS A 9 230.23 96.88 -85.47
N THR A 10 229.55 97.61 -86.36
CA THR A 10 228.09 97.75 -86.31
C THR A 10 227.35 96.43 -86.52
N TYR A 11 227.94 95.51 -87.30
CA TYR A 11 227.36 94.19 -87.51
C TYR A 11 227.47 93.29 -86.27
N GLU A 12 228.61 93.32 -85.57
CA GLU A 12 228.79 92.61 -84.29
C GLU A 12 227.91 93.20 -83.17
N GLU A 13 227.80 94.52 -83.08
CA GLU A 13 226.90 95.20 -82.14
C GLU A 13 225.44 94.77 -82.39
N LEU A 14 224.98 94.77 -83.66
CA LEU A 14 223.64 94.30 -84.03
C LEU A 14 223.40 92.83 -83.65
N LEU A 15 224.37 91.95 -83.88
CA LEU A 15 224.27 90.54 -83.51
C LEU A 15 224.19 90.35 -81.99
N THR A 16 224.92 91.15 -81.22
CA THR A 16 224.94 91.09 -79.75
C THR A 16 223.64 91.62 -79.16
N ASP A 17 223.09 92.71 -79.71
CA ASP A 17 221.79 93.24 -79.28
C ASP A 17 220.66 92.26 -79.62
N LEU A 18 220.66 91.69 -80.82
CA LEU A 18 219.69 90.64 -81.21
C LEU A 18 219.81 89.40 -80.32
N SER A 19 221.03 89.01 -79.93
CA SER A 19 221.24 87.86 -79.04
C SER A 19 220.72 88.16 -77.63
N GLY A 20 220.91 89.38 -77.13
CA GLY A 20 220.35 89.84 -75.86
C GLY A 20 218.83 89.92 -75.86
N CYS A 21 218.21 90.39 -76.96
CA CYS A 21 216.75 90.45 -77.09
C CYS A 21 216.09 89.08 -77.23
N LEU A 22 216.76 88.12 -77.89
CA LEU A 22 216.26 86.76 -78.07
C LEU A 22 216.71 85.79 -76.96
N ASP A 23 217.48 86.29 -75.99
CA ASP A 23 218.08 85.54 -74.87
C ASP A 23 218.83 84.28 -75.35
N ILE A 24 219.72 84.45 -76.34
CA ILE A 24 220.57 83.38 -76.88
C ILE A 24 222.05 83.75 -76.84
N ASP A 25 222.88 82.78 -76.46
CA ASP A 25 224.32 82.89 -76.59
C ASP A 25 224.79 82.48 -78.00
N ILE A 26 225.50 83.41 -78.65
CA ILE A 26 226.08 83.28 -79.99
C ILE A 26 227.62 83.17 -79.96
N ARG A 27 228.26 83.22 -78.79
CA ARG A 27 229.73 83.07 -78.69
C ARG A 27 230.18 81.70 -79.16
N GLY A 28 231.10 81.68 -80.13
CA GLY A 28 231.76 80.47 -80.63
C GLY A 28 230.93 79.62 -81.61
N LYS A 29 229.75 80.08 -82.03
CA LYS A 29 228.93 79.37 -83.02
C LYS A 29 229.34 79.73 -84.44
N GLU A 30 229.56 78.73 -85.29
CA GLU A 30 229.73 78.95 -86.73
C GLU A 30 228.44 79.54 -87.31
N LYS A 31 228.55 80.69 -87.99
CA LYS A 31 227.44 81.47 -88.55
C LYS A 31 226.34 81.90 -87.53
N PRO A 32 226.65 82.84 -86.61
CA PRO A 32 225.72 83.36 -85.60
C PRO A 32 224.34 83.82 -86.11
N GLN A 33 224.33 84.39 -87.33
CA GLN A 33 223.13 84.84 -88.04
C GLN A 33 222.09 83.73 -88.26
N GLU A 34 222.53 82.50 -88.54
CA GLU A 34 221.63 81.36 -88.78
C GLU A 34 220.97 80.90 -87.47
N HIS A 35 221.72 80.95 -86.36
CA HIS A 35 221.18 80.63 -85.02
C HIS A 35 220.16 81.65 -84.53
N LEU A 36 220.43 82.95 -84.68
CA LEU A 36 219.47 84.00 -84.34
C LEU A 36 218.21 83.89 -85.20
N THR A 37 218.36 83.62 -86.50
CA THR A 37 217.24 83.39 -87.42
C THR A 37 216.45 82.14 -87.04
N SER A 38 217.11 81.06 -86.64
CA SER A 38 216.46 79.83 -86.16
C SER A 38 215.65 80.07 -84.90
N LYS A 39 216.18 80.84 -83.93
CA LYS A 39 215.44 81.17 -82.71
C LYS A 39 214.31 82.14 -82.94
N ALA A 40 214.52 83.17 -83.75
CA ALA A 40 213.45 84.04 -84.17
C ALA A 40 212.35 83.23 -84.86
N SER A 41 212.70 82.28 -85.73
CA SER A 41 211.72 81.36 -86.33
C SER A 41 211.03 80.46 -85.31
N GLU A 42 211.74 79.96 -84.29
CA GLU A 42 211.18 79.13 -83.22
C GLU A 42 210.18 79.94 -82.39
N ILE A 43 210.57 81.13 -81.92
CA ILE A 43 209.69 82.05 -81.18
C ILE A 43 208.50 82.48 -82.04
N CYS A 44 208.69 82.75 -83.32
CA CYS A 44 207.57 83.03 -84.23
C CYS A 44 206.61 81.84 -84.31
N LYS A 45 207.12 80.60 -84.42
CA LYS A 45 206.29 79.39 -84.40
C LYS A 45 205.59 79.22 -83.05
N GLU A 46 206.29 79.39 -81.94
CA GLU A 46 205.71 79.34 -80.58
C GLU A 46 204.66 80.44 -80.36
N ASN A 47 204.88 81.65 -80.88
CA ASN A 47 203.92 82.73 -80.76
C ASN A 47 202.66 82.43 -81.59
N VAL A 48 202.83 81.82 -82.77
CA VAL A 48 201.71 81.33 -83.58
C VAL A 48 200.97 80.22 -82.84
N THR A 49 201.67 79.22 -82.29
CA THR A 49 201.01 78.13 -81.56
C THR A 49 200.34 78.62 -80.27
N LEU A 50 200.92 79.56 -79.53
CA LEU A 50 200.30 80.19 -78.36
C LEU A 50 199.08 81.03 -78.76
N LYS A 51 199.14 81.77 -79.88
CA LYS A 51 197.97 82.48 -80.41
C LYS A 51 196.86 81.50 -80.79
N ASP A 52 197.19 80.39 -81.43
CA ASP A 52 196.24 79.34 -81.77
C ASP A 52 195.66 78.68 -80.49
N GLN A 53 196.48 78.45 -79.46
CA GLN A 53 196.02 77.95 -78.16
C GLN A 53 195.11 78.94 -77.42
N VAL A 54 195.46 80.23 -77.42
CA VAL A 54 194.63 81.29 -76.83
C VAL A 54 193.30 81.41 -77.59
N ALA A 55 193.34 81.34 -78.92
CA ALA A 55 192.12 81.33 -79.73
C ALA A 55 191.24 80.10 -79.41
N ALA A 56 191.84 78.91 -79.30
CA ALA A 56 191.13 77.69 -78.93
C ALA A 56 190.55 77.74 -77.51
N LEU A 57 191.28 78.29 -76.54
CA LEU A 57 190.79 78.48 -75.16
C LEU A 57 189.68 79.53 -75.10
N GLN A 58 189.80 80.62 -75.85
CA GLN A 58 188.75 81.65 -75.94
C GLN A 58 187.48 81.07 -76.57
N GLU A 59 187.62 80.25 -77.61
CA GLU A 59 186.50 79.52 -78.22
C GLU A 59 185.88 78.54 -77.22
N ALA A 60 186.67 77.75 -76.49
CA ALA A 60 186.18 76.83 -75.47
C ALA A 60 185.42 77.55 -74.32
N VAL A 61 185.94 78.70 -73.86
CA VAL A 61 185.26 79.54 -72.85
C VAL A 61 183.95 80.07 -73.41
N ASN A 62 183.93 80.57 -74.65
CA ASN A 62 182.72 81.06 -75.29
C ASN A 62 181.68 79.94 -75.45
N VAL A 63 182.09 78.73 -75.87
CA VAL A 63 181.22 77.56 -75.98
C VAL A 63 180.64 77.19 -74.62
N HIS A 64 181.48 77.11 -73.57
CA HIS A 64 181.00 76.81 -72.21
C HIS A 64 180.08 77.90 -71.65
N GLU A 65 180.32 79.19 -71.95
CA GLU A 65 179.42 80.28 -71.55
C GLU A 65 178.07 80.16 -72.26
N MET A 66 178.07 79.85 -73.55
CA MET A 66 176.85 79.59 -74.32
C MET A 66 176.11 78.35 -73.81
N GLU A 67 176.81 77.26 -73.49
CA GLU A 67 176.23 76.05 -72.89
C GLU A 67 175.68 76.32 -71.49
N SER A 68 176.41 77.03 -70.64
CA SER A 68 175.98 77.44 -69.30
C SER A 68 174.72 78.31 -69.36
N LYS A 69 174.65 79.22 -70.33
CA LYS A 69 173.45 80.02 -70.60
C LYS A 69 172.27 79.13 -71.02
N ALA A 70 172.48 78.20 -71.95
CA ALA A 70 171.46 77.25 -72.41
C ALA A 70 170.98 76.31 -71.28
N ASN A 71 171.90 75.87 -70.41
CA ASN A 71 171.61 75.06 -69.23
C ASN A 71 170.79 75.85 -68.22
N ARG A 72 171.16 77.10 -67.94
CA ARG A 72 170.39 77.98 -67.04
C ARG A 72 168.97 78.22 -67.58
N GLU A 73 168.82 78.46 -68.88
CA GLU A 73 167.52 78.60 -69.53
C GLU A 73 166.69 77.31 -69.42
N THR A 74 167.31 76.14 -69.57
CA THR A 74 166.65 74.83 -69.40
C THR A 74 166.23 74.57 -67.96
N ILE A 75 167.08 74.86 -66.98
CA ILE A 75 166.74 74.77 -65.55
C ILE A 75 165.58 75.70 -65.22
N MET A 76 165.60 76.95 -65.69
CA MET A 76 164.48 77.88 -65.47
C MET A 76 163.17 77.37 -66.07
N ARG A 77 163.22 76.74 -67.26
CA ARG A 77 162.06 76.10 -67.90
C ARG A 77 161.52 74.96 -67.04
N LEU A 78 162.39 74.05 -66.60
CA LEU A 78 162.04 72.91 -65.75
C LEU A 78 161.50 73.34 -64.39
N VAL A 79 162.11 74.34 -63.74
CA VAL A 79 161.60 74.90 -62.47
C VAL A 79 160.21 75.50 -62.68
N SER A 80 159.98 76.19 -63.80
CA SER A 80 158.67 76.73 -64.15
C SER A 80 157.65 75.62 -64.43
N GLU A 81 158.06 74.52 -65.08
CA GLU A 81 157.23 73.34 -65.29
C GLU A 81 156.89 72.62 -63.98
N VAL A 82 157.87 72.40 -63.09
CA VAL A 82 157.66 71.83 -61.75
C VAL A 82 156.73 72.72 -60.91
N ALA A 83 156.91 74.04 -60.94
CA ALA A 83 156.00 74.96 -60.25
C ALA A 83 154.57 74.89 -60.80
N LYS A 84 154.41 74.76 -62.13
CA LYS A 84 153.10 74.55 -62.76
C LYS A 84 152.47 73.22 -62.33
N GLU A 85 153.24 72.13 -62.31
CA GLU A 85 152.76 70.81 -61.88
C GLU A 85 152.45 70.77 -60.38
N GLN A 86 153.25 71.40 -59.52
CA GLN A 86 152.94 71.55 -58.09
C GLN A 86 151.63 72.33 -57.88
N LYS A 87 151.42 73.40 -58.65
CA LYS A 87 150.16 74.16 -58.62
C LYS A 87 148.98 73.30 -59.07
N LYS A 88 149.13 72.50 -60.13
CA LYS A 88 148.10 71.54 -60.57
C LYS A 88 147.83 70.47 -59.50
N ALA A 89 148.87 69.88 -58.92
CA ALA A 89 148.75 68.88 -57.85
C ALA A 89 148.03 69.44 -56.62
N ALA A 90 148.37 70.67 -56.19
CA ALA A 90 147.65 71.36 -55.13
C ALA A 90 146.17 71.60 -55.48
N GLY A 91 145.88 71.95 -56.74
CA GLY A 91 144.52 72.01 -57.27
C GLY A 91 143.79 70.67 -57.16
N TYR A 92 144.41 69.58 -57.59
CA TYR A 92 143.83 68.24 -57.49
C TYR A 92 143.55 67.81 -56.04
N TYR A 93 144.42 68.14 -55.08
CA TYR A 93 144.15 67.88 -53.65
C TYR A 93 142.95 68.67 -53.13
N GLN A 94 142.81 69.94 -53.54
CA GLN A 94 141.66 70.77 -53.18
C GLN A 94 140.37 70.21 -53.77
N ASP A 95 140.40 69.78 -55.03
CA ASP A 95 139.26 69.15 -55.70
C ASP A 95 138.89 67.81 -55.05
N MET A 96 139.87 66.99 -54.68
CA MET A 96 139.65 65.72 -53.97
C MET A 96 139.04 65.94 -52.59
N GLU A 97 139.51 66.93 -51.82
CA GLU A 97 138.92 67.25 -50.51
C GLU A 97 137.50 67.82 -50.65
N LYS A 98 137.24 68.61 -51.70
CA LYS A 98 135.88 69.07 -52.01
C LYS A 98 134.96 67.90 -52.36
N LEU A 99 135.39 67.00 -53.25
CA LEU A 99 134.64 65.79 -53.61
C LEU A 99 134.38 64.89 -52.40
N ARG A 100 135.35 64.78 -51.47
CA ARG A 100 135.20 64.02 -50.23
C ARG A 100 134.10 64.61 -49.33
N LYS A 101 134.08 65.93 -49.15
CA LYS A 101 133.02 66.62 -48.39
C LYS A 101 131.66 66.47 -49.05
N ASP A 102 131.61 66.57 -50.37
CA ASP A 102 130.37 66.37 -51.13
C ASP A 102 129.85 64.93 -51.00
N LEU A 103 130.75 63.94 -51.02
CA LEU A 103 130.44 62.53 -50.78
C LEU A 103 129.90 62.30 -49.36
N ASP A 104 130.56 62.82 -48.33
CA ASP A 104 130.09 62.71 -46.94
C ASP A 104 128.71 63.36 -46.76
N SER A 105 128.49 64.54 -47.36
CA SER A 105 127.18 65.19 -47.36
C SER A 105 126.10 64.35 -48.05
N ALA A 106 126.43 63.72 -49.19
CA ALA A 106 125.53 62.85 -49.91
C ALA A 106 125.21 61.56 -49.12
N ILE A 107 126.19 60.98 -48.42
CA ILE A 107 125.99 59.81 -47.55
C ILE A 107 125.02 60.13 -46.42
N ILE A 108 125.19 61.26 -45.74
CA ILE A 108 124.29 61.69 -44.65
C ILE A 108 122.86 61.86 -45.19
N LYS A 109 122.69 62.53 -46.34
CA LYS A 109 121.37 62.69 -46.98
C LYS A 109 120.74 61.36 -47.38
N ARG A 110 121.54 60.41 -47.91
CA ARG A 110 121.06 59.06 -48.22
C ARG A 110 120.57 58.34 -46.97
N GLN A 111 121.34 58.39 -45.88
CA GLN A 111 120.98 57.76 -44.62
C GLN A 111 119.70 58.36 -44.00
N SER A 112 119.51 59.68 -44.08
CA SER A 112 118.28 60.31 -43.61
C SER A 112 117.07 59.88 -44.44
N LEU A 113 117.20 59.80 -45.77
CA LEU A 113 116.12 59.33 -46.64
C LEU A 113 115.82 57.85 -46.41
N GLU A 114 116.82 57.00 -46.19
CA GLU A 114 116.61 55.59 -45.85
C GLU A 114 115.86 55.41 -44.52
N MET A 115 116.14 56.26 -43.53
CA MET A 115 115.40 56.27 -42.28
C MET A 115 113.94 56.71 -42.50
N GLU A 116 113.72 57.73 -43.32
CA GLU A 116 112.36 58.18 -43.68
C GLU A 116 111.58 57.09 -44.43
N ILE A 117 112.21 56.40 -45.39
CA ILE A 117 111.61 55.27 -46.10
C ILE A 117 111.20 54.16 -45.12
N ARG A 118 112.05 53.79 -44.16
CA ARG A 118 111.71 52.80 -43.12
C ARG A 118 110.52 53.24 -42.29
N ASN A 119 110.50 54.50 -41.84
CA ASN A 119 109.39 55.05 -41.07
C ASN A 119 108.08 55.06 -41.87
N LEU A 120 108.13 55.40 -43.16
CA LEU A 120 106.96 55.37 -44.04
C LEU A 120 106.47 53.94 -44.28
N GLN A 121 107.38 52.97 -44.44
CA GLN A 121 107.03 51.56 -44.56
C GLN A 121 106.36 51.05 -43.29
N GLU A 122 106.89 51.37 -42.10
CA GLU A 122 106.25 51.00 -40.83
C GLU A 122 104.83 51.60 -40.73
N LYS A 123 104.68 52.91 -41.00
CA LYS A 123 103.37 53.57 -41.03
C LYS A 123 102.41 52.92 -42.02
N LEU A 124 102.88 52.54 -43.21
CA LEU A 124 102.08 51.84 -44.21
C LEU A 124 101.60 50.49 -43.67
N THR A 125 102.46 49.71 -43.03
CA THR A 125 102.06 48.41 -42.45
C THR A 125 101.05 48.57 -41.31
N VAL A 126 101.21 49.58 -40.46
CA VAL A 126 100.26 49.89 -39.37
C VAL A 126 98.91 50.30 -39.95
N ASN A 127 98.90 51.20 -40.93
CA ASN A 127 97.67 51.64 -41.59
C ASN A 127 96.98 50.50 -42.35
N GLN A 128 97.75 49.60 -42.99
CA GLN A 128 97.19 48.43 -43.66
C GLN A 128 96.48 47.50 -42.67
N LYS A 129 97.12 47.21 -41.53
CA LYS A 129 96.49 46.42 -40.45
C LYS A 129 95.22 47.09 -39.92
N ALA A 130 95.27 48.40 -39.66
CA ALA A 130 94.11 49.16 -39.19
C ALA A 130 92.95 49.13 -40.21
N LEU A 131 93.27 49.26 -41.51
CA LEU A 131 92.29 49.16 -42.59
C LEU A 131 91.66 47.77 -42.65
N ASP A 132 92.45 46.71 -42.51
CA ASP A 132 91.92 45.34 -42.56
C ASP A 132 91.06 45.02 -41.32
N THR A 133 91.43 45.50 -40.13
CA THR A 133 90.57 45.46 -38.94
C THR A 133 89.24 46.19 -39.18
N SER A 134 89.30 47.42 -39.72
CA SER A 134 88.08 48.20 -40.02
C SER A 134 87.17 47.52 -41.06
N LYS A 135 87.75 46.88 -42.09
CA LYS A 135 86.98 46.08 -43.06
C LYS A 135 86.27 44.90 -42.38
N GLN A 136 86.93 44.21 -41.45
CA GLN A 136 86.33 43.11 -40.71
C GLN A 136 85.18 43.58 -39.81
N GLU A 137 85.37 44.70 -39.10
CA GLU A 137 84.32 45.33 -38.29
C GLU A 137 83.12 45.73 -39.15
N LEU A 138 83.36 46.35 -40.32
CA LEU A 138 82.30 46.72 -41.25
C LEU A 138 81.54 45.48 -41.77
N HIS A 139 82.24 44.39 -42.06
CA HIS A 139 81.61 43.14 -42.46
C HIS A 139 80.72 42.58 -41.34
N ASN A 140 81.22 42.56 -40.10
CA ASN A 140 80.46 42.11 -38.94
C ASN A 140 79.22 42.99 -38.71
N LEU A 141 79.37 44.31 -38.80
CA LEU A 141 78.26 45.26 -38.66
C LEU A 141 77.21 45.06 -39.76
N LYS A 142 77.62 44.84 -41.01
CA LYS A 142 76.70 44.51 -42.12
C LYS A 142 75.95 43.19 -41.86
N LYS A 143 76.62 42.18 -41.30
CA LYS A 143 75.97 40.92 -40.93
C LYS A 143 74.92 41.15 -39.84
N SER A 144 75.27 41.82 -38.75
CA SER A 144 74.33 42.13 -37.66
C SER A 144 73.17 43.02 -38.13
N SER A 145 73.41 43.98 -39.03
CA SER A 145 72.34 44.78 -39.64
C SER A 145 71.35 43.90 -40.41
N ARG A 146 71.82 42.93 -41.20
CA ARG A 146 70.94 42.00 -41.94
C ARG A 146 70.14 41.10 -41.00
N GLU A 147 70.73 40.66 -39.89
CA GLU A 147 70.05 39.86 -38.87
C GLU A 147 68.96 40.66 -38.15
N LEU A 148 69.25 41.92 -37.80
CA LEU A 148 68.27 42.85 -37.23
C LEU A 148 67.14 43.15 -38.22
N ASP A 149 67.45 43.40 -39.49
CA ASP A 149 66.44 43.62 -40.54
C ASP A 149 65.54 42.39 -40.72
N ALA A 150 66.10 41.19 -40.68
CA ALA A 150 65.33 39.95 -40.76
C ALA A 150 64.42 39.77 -39.54
N SER A 151 64.94 40.05 -38.34
CA SER A 151 64.17 39.99 -37.09
C SER A 151 63.04 41.02 -37.06
N LEU A 152 63.31 42.24 -37.52
CA LEU A 152 62.31 43.31 -37.63
C LEU A 152 61.21 42.92 -38.62
N LYS A 153 61.55 42.33 -39.77
CA LYS A 153 60.56 41.82 -40.72
C LYS A 153 59.69 40.72 -40.11
N SER A 154 60.27 39.76 -39.39
CA SER A 154 59.51 38.71 -38.69
C SER A 154 58.54 39.31 -37.68
N SER A 155 59.03 40.20 -36.81
CA SER A 155 58.21 40.85 -35.79
C SER A 155 57.10 41.71 -36.41
N THR A 156 57.37 42.38 -37.53
CA THR A 156 56.36 43.15 -38.26
C THR A 156 55.28 42.24 -38.87
N GLU A 157 55.67 41.07 -39.39
CA GLU A 157 54.71 40.08 -39.90
C GLU A 157 53.82 39.54 -38.77
N GLU A 158 54.42 39.17 -37.64
CA GLU A 158 53.71 38.71 -36.43
C GLU A 158 52.75 39.78 -35.90
N ALA A 159 53.17 41.05 -35.85
CA ALA A 159 52.29 42.14 -35.47
C ALA A 159 51.13 42.32 -36.45
N ARG A 160 51.38 42.12 -37.76
CA ARG A 160 50.33 42.22 -38.79
C ARG A 160 49.33 41.07 -38.69
N THR A 161 49.79 39.84 -38.45
CA THR A 161 48.91 38.68 -38.26
C THR A 161 48.08 38.84 -36.99
N ALA A 162 48.68 39.28 -35.87
CA ALA A 162 47.97 39.59 -34.64
C ALA A 162 46.92 40.69 -34.84
N GLN A 163 47.28 41.79 -35.52
CA GLN A 163 46.33 42.86 -35.83
C GLN A 163 45.17 42.36 -36.70
N SER A 164 45.46 41.54 -37.71
CA SER A 164 44.42 40.96 -38.58
C SER A 164 43.47 40.06 -37.79
N SER A 165 44.00 39.27 -36.85
CA SER A 165 43.16 38.44 -35.96
C SER A 165 42.29 39.26 -35.01
N LEU A 166 42.80 40.38 -34.50
CA LEU A 166 42.05 41.29 -33.64
C LEU A 166 40.91 41.96 -34.41
N GLU A 167 41.15 42.40 -35.64
CA GLU A 167 40.09 42.97 -36.49
C GLU A 167 39.03 41.92 -36.85
N ALA A 168 39.44 40.69 -37.18
CA ALA A 168 38.49 39.59 -37.41
C ALA A 168 37.64 39.28 -36.16
N PHE A 169 38.24 39.27 -34.97
CA PHE A 169 37.52 39.08 -33.70
C PHE A 169 36.53 40.21 -33.40
N LYS A 170 36.91 41.47 -33.66
CA LYS A 170 35.99 42.61 -33.55
C LYS A 170 34.82 42.47 -34.52
N GLU A 171 35.07 41.99 -35.74
CA GLU A 171 34.02 41.69 -36.73
C GLU A 171 33.05 40.65 -36.20
N GLU A 172 33.55 39.52 -35.70
CA GLU A 172 32.72 38.46 -35.11
C GLU A 172 31.86 39.00 -33.96
N ILE A 173 32.44 39.71 -33.00
CA ILE A 173 31.67 40.29 -31.88
C ILE A 173 30.62 41.27 -32.39
N ALA A 174 30.97 42.15 -33.32
CA ALA A 174 30.02 43.11 -33.87
C ALA A 174 28.86 42.42 -34.59
N THR A 175 29.12 41.33 -35.32
CA THR A 175 28.04 40.54 -35.94
C THR A 175 27.14 39.86 -34.91
N LEU A 176 27.69 39.30 -33.83
CA LEU A 176 26.93 38.66 -32.75
C LEU A 176 26.08 39.66 -31.95
N LEU A 177 26.60 40.85 -31.69
CA LEU A 177 25.89 41.91 -30.96
C LEU A 177 24.90 42.66 -31.84
N SER A 178 25.07 42.58 -33.16
CA SER A 178 24.09 43.07 -34.12
C SER A 178 22.86 42.16 -34.07
N CYS A 179 21.69 42.76 -33.84
CA CYS A 179 20.42 42.06 -33.96
C CYS A 179 19.49 42.91 -34.82
N GLY A 180 18.32 42.38 -35.21
CA GLY A 180 17.42 43.04 -36.18
C GLY A 180 17.00 44.49 -35.84
N SER A 181 17.28 44.98 -34.63
CA SER A 181 17.02 46.36 -34.19
C SER A 181 18.24 47.30 -34.23
N ALA A 182 19.47 46.79 -34.30
CA ALA A 182 20.68 47.61 -34.31
C ALA A 182 21.87 46.89 -34.95
N ILE A 183 22.55 47.58 -35.85
CA ILE A 183 23.81 47.13 -36.49
C ILE A 183 24.97 47.74 -35.72
N VAL A 184 25.87 46.90 -35.23
CA VAL A 184 27.07 47.28 -34.49
C VAL A 184 28.24 47.31 -35.45
N LYS A 185 29.04 48.39 -35.42
CA LYS A 185 30.28 48.44 -36.18
C LYS A 185 31.38 47.62 -35.47
N PRO A 186 32.30 46.99 -36.21
CA PRO A 186 33.45 46.24 -35.70
C PRO A 186 34.52 47.17 -35.08
N SER A 187 34.11 47.98 -34.12
CA SER A 187 34.97 48.87 -33.37
C SER A 187 34.71 48.68 -31.88
N GLU A 188 35.77 48.70 -31.09
CA GLU A 188 35.71 48.49 -29.64
C GLU A 188 34.69 49.42 -28.97
N LYS A 189 34.69 50.71 -29.35
CA LYS A 189 33.75 51.70 -28.84
C LYS A 189 32.30 51.31 -29.12
N SER A 190 31.96 50.97 -30.36
CA SER A 190 30.59 50.60 -30.72
C SER A 190 30.14 49.28 -30.08
N ILE A 191 31.05 48.32 -29.96
CA ILE A 191 30.82 47.05 -29.26
C ILE A 191 30.47 47.31 -27.79
N LEU A 192 31.28 48.13 -27.10
CA LEU A 192 31.06 48.48 -25.69
C LEU A 192 29.75 49.24 -25.47
N GLU A 193 29.46 50.24 -26.32
CA GLU A 193 28.21 51.01 -26.27
C GLU A 193 26.99 50.08 -26.40
N ARG A 194 27.05 49.09 -27.32
CA ARG A 194 25.98 48.12 -27.49
C ARG A 194 25.80 47.21 -26.28
N ILE A 195 26.90 46.69 -25.71
CA ILE A 195 26.85 45.84 -24.51
C ILE A 195 26.22 46.62 -23.34
N GLN A 196 26.60 47.88 -23.16
CA GLN A 196 26.02 48.74 -22.13
C GLN A 196 24.51 48.95 -22.35
N GLU A 197 24.09 49.20 -23.60
CA GLU A 197 22.68 49.35 -23.94
C GLU A 197 21.86 48.07 -23.62
N ILE A 198 22.38 46.90 -23.99
CA ILE A 198 21.75 45.59 -23.68
C ILE A 198 21.62 45.41 -22.17
N ASN A 199 22.69 45.66 -21.42
CA ASN A 199 22.68 45.57 -19.96
C ASN A 199 21.68 46.55 -19.31
N CYS A 200 21.55 47.78 -19.82
CA CYS A 200 20.54 48.72 -19.36
C CYS A 200 19.11 48.21 -19.64
N LYS A 201 18.87 47.64 -20.82
CA LYS A 201 17.57 47.02 -21.15
C LYS A 201 17.25 45.83 -20.25
N GLU A 202 18.25 45.01 -19.94
CA GLU A 202 18.10 43.86 -19.05
C GLU A 202 17.77 44.29 -17.62
N LYS A 203 18.49 45.26 -17.05
CA LYS A 203 18.16 45.85 -15.74
C LYS A 203 16.74 46.42 -15.70
N ASN A 204 16.30 47.08 -16.76
CA ASN A 204 14.92 47.58 -16.85
C ASN A 204 13.89 46.45 -16.88
N LYS A 205 14.17 45.35 -17.61
CA LYS A 205 13.32 44.15 -17.59
C LYS A 205 13.29 43.51 -16.21
N GLU A 206 14.42 43.42 -15.51
CA GLU A 206 14.50 42.88 -14.16
C GLU A 206 13.64 43.68 -13.18
N ILE A 207 13.72 45.02 -13.22
CA ILE A 207 12.83 45.91 -12.45
C ILE A 207 11.36 45.64 -12.78
N MET A 208 11.02 45.49 -14.06
CA MET A 208 9.66 45.19 -14.50
C MET A 208 9.18 43.81 -14.03
N ILE A 209 10.06 42.80 -14.05
CA ILE A 209 9.78 41.45 -13.53
C ILE A 209 9.51 41.54 -12.03
N SER A 210 10.36 42.20 -11.24
CA SER A 210 10.12 42.38 -9.80
C SER A 210 8.79 43.11 -9.51
N GLN A 211 8.41 44.08 -10.35
CA GLN A 211 7.10 44.73 -10.26
C GLN A 211 5.94 43.78 -10.59
N LEU A 212 6.11 42.87 -11.57
CA LEU A 212 5.10 41.87 -11.89
C LEU A 212 5.01 40.78 -10.82
N GLU A 213 6.13 40.33 -10.27
CA GLU A 213 6.19 39.37 -9.16
C GLU A 213 5.49 39.92 -7.91
N THR A 214 5.73 41.18 -7.56
CA THR A 214 5.03 41.84 -6.44
C THR A 214 3.52 41.97 -6.70
N LYS A 215 3.10 42.24 -7.95
CA LYS A 215 1.68 42.22 -8.33
C LYS A 215 1.07 40.83 -8.25
N LEU A 216 1.77 39.80 -8.74
CA LEU A 216 1.36 38.40 -8.66
C LEU A 216 1.20 37.97 -7.21
N ALA A 217 2.17 38.25 -6.34
CA ALA A 217 2.09 37.94 -4.91
C ALA A 217 0.87 38.58 -4.24
N LYS A 218 0.55 39.84 -4.58
CA LYS A 218 -0.66 40.53 -4.08
C LYS A 218 -1.94 39.84 -4.56
N LEU A 219 -2.02 39.48 -5.85
CA LEU A 219 -3.18 38.78 -6.42
C LEU A 219 -3.34 37.37 -5.85
N THR A 220 -2.26 36.62 -5.70
CA THR A 220 -2.26 35.29 -5.06
C THR A 220 -2.78 35.38 -3.63
N LYS A 221 -2.28 36.33 -2.83
CA LYS A 221 -2.77 36.55 -1.45
C LYS A 221 -4.24 36.96 -1.42
N ALA A 222 -4.70 37.77 -2.37
CA ALA A 222 -6.12 38.13 -2.49
C ALA A 222 -6.98 36.91 -2.84
N LEU A 223 -6.52 36.05 -3.75
CA LEU A 223 -7.21 34.81 -4.14
C LEU A 223 -7.27 33.80 -2.99
N GLU A 224 -6.16 33.62 -2.26
CA GLU A 224 -6.13 32.77 -1.06
C GLU A 224 -7.14 33.25 -0.01
N ASN A 225 -7.17 34.56 0.25
CA ASN A 225 -8.15 35.16 1.16
C ASN A 225 -9.60 34.93 0.68
N GLN A 226 -9.86 35.12 -0.62
CA GLN A 226 -11.18 34.89 -1.21
C GLN A 226 -11.59 33.42 -1.09
N THR A 227 -10.66 32.49 -1.35
CA THR A 227 -10.88 31.04 -1.24
C THR A 227 -11.18 30.65 0.20
N ARG A 228 -10.45 31.21 1.17
CA ARG A 228 -10.71 31.01 2.60
C ARG A 228 -12.11 31.51 2.98
N LEU A 229 -12.47 32.72 2.57
CA LEU A 229 -13.80 33.29 2.85
C LEU A 229 -14.92 32.46 2.22
N TYR A 230 -14.73 31.98 0.99
CA TYR A 230 -15.68 31.07 0.32
C TYR A 230 -15.84 29.77 1.10
N HIS A 231 -14.74 29.15 1.55
CA HIS A 231 -14.79 27.93 2.34
C HIS A 231 -15.49 28.15 3.69
N GLU A 232 -15.20 29.25 4.39
CA GLU A 232 -15.89 29.62 5.63
C GLU A 232 -17.39 29.85 5.41
N ALA A 233 -17.78 30.49 4.30
CA ALA A 233 -19.19 30.69 3.94
C ALA A 233 -19.89 29.37 3.63
N LEU A 234 -19.23 28.47 2.91
CA LEU A 234 -19.75 27.13 2.63
C LEU A 234 -19.97 26.31 3.90
N GLU A 235 -19.01 26.34 4.83
CA GLU A 235 -19.16 25.67 6.14
C GLU A 235 -20.29 26.26 6.97
N ARG A 236 -20.48 27.59 6.96
CA ARG A 236 -21.65 28.21 7.59
C ARG A 236 -22.95 27.75 6.93
N SER A 237 -22.99 27.68 5.60
CA SER A 237 -24.15 27.19 4.84
C SER A 237 -24.50 25.75 5.22
N ARG A 238 -23.51 24.84 5.25
CA ARG A 238 -23.71 23.43 5.65
C ARG A 238 -24.24 23.29 7.08
N LYS A 239 -23.72 24.10 8.01
CA LYS A 239 -24.22 24.12 9.39
C LYS A 239 -25.68 24.60 9.44
N ALA A 240 -26.02 25.66 8.71
CA ALA A 240 -27.37 26.18 8.63
C ALA A 240 -28.34 25.17 7.98
N GLU A 241 -27.90 24.48 6.93
CA GLU A 241 -28.64 23.41 6.27
C GLU A 241 -28.93 22.26 7.24
N LYS A 242 -27.93 21.76 7.97
CA LYS A 242 -28.13 20.74 9.00
C LYS A 242 -29.09 21.17 10.11
N CYS A 243 -29.03 22.44 10.54
CA CYS A 243 -30.01 22.99 11.48
C CYS A 243 -31.41 23.01 10.87
N SER A 244 -31.55 23.39 9.60
CA SER A 244 -32.82 23.38 8.88
C SER A 244 -33.40 21.97 8.73
N GLU A 245 -32.57 20.97 8.42
CA GLU A 245 -32.98 19.55 8.39
C GLU A 245 -33.51 19.11 9.75
N ASN A 246 -32.78 19.39 10.83
CA ASN A 246 -33.24 19.08 12.19
C ASN A 246 -34.59 19.74 12.52
N PHE A 247 -34.77 21.01 12.16
CA PHE A 247 -36.05 21.70 12.36
C PHE A 247 -37.16 21.12 11.50
N HIS A 248 -36.85 20.69 10.27
CA HIS A 248 -37.80 20.04 9.39
C HIS A 248 -38.26 18.70 9.97
N ASP A 249 -37.33 17.87 10.47
CA ASP A 249 -37.64 16.59 11.11
C ASP A 249 -38.49 16.79 12.38
N GLN A 250 -38.14 17.77 13.22
CA GLN A 250 -38.94 18.14 14.39
C GLN A 250 -40.35 18.58 14.01
N LEU A 251 -40.47 19.43 12.98
CA LEU A 251 -41.76 19.91 12.50
C LEU A 251 -42.60 18.76 11.96
N LYS A 252 -42.00 17.84 11.21
CA LYS A 252 -42.67 16.64 10.70
C LYS A 252 -43.16 15.74 11.85
N HIS A 253 -42.34 15.50 12.86
CA HIS A 253 -42.75 14.75 14.05
C HIS A 253 -43.94 15.40 14.77
N LEU A 254 -43.87 16.72 14.99
CA LEU A 254 -44.98 17.47 15.61
C LEU A 254 -46.25 17.43 14.75
N GLN A 255 -46.13 17.47 13.42
CA GLN A 255 -47.27 17.29 12.52
C GLN A 255 -47.87 15.88 12.63
N GLU A 256 -47.04 14.84 12.73
CA GLU A 256 -47.49 13.45 12.93
C GLU A 256 -48.18 13.27 14.29
N GLU A 257 -47.64 13.86 15.37
CA GLU A 257 -48.26 13.88 16.70
C GLU A 257 -49.60 14.61 16.68
N LEU A 258 -49.67 15.77 16.03
CA LEU A 258 -50.91 16.52 15.87
C LEU A 258 -51.95 15.70 15.12
N LEU A 259 -51.57 15.08 14.00
CA LEU A 259 -52.46 14.26 13.19
C LEU A 259 -52.94 13.02 13.96
N THR A 260 -52.07 12.41 14.77
CA THR A 260 -52.45 11.33 15.70
C THR A 260 -53.43 11.82 16.76
N GLY A 261 -53.20 13.01 17.31
CA GLY A 261 -54.11 13.67 18.23
C GLY A 261 -55.49 13.93 17.62
N ASP A 262 -55.55 14.43 16.38
CA ASP A 262 -56.79 14.65 15.63
C ASP A 262 -57.54 13.34 15.42
N LEU A 263 -56.85 12.26 15.02
CA LEU A 263 -57.44 10.92 14.87
C LEU A 263 -57.99 10.38 16.20
N MET A 264 -57.28 10.59 17.31
CA MET A 264 -57.76 10.22 18.65
C MET A 264 -58.98 11.04 19.06
N GLN A 265 -58.98 12.35 18.80
CA GLN A 265 -60.10 13.23 19.08
C GLN A 265 -61.35 12.82 18.29
N ASP A 266 -61.20 12.49 17.00
CA ASP A 266 -62.27 11.95 16.17
C ASP A 266 -62.79 10.60 16.69
N GLY A 267 -61.88 9.71 17.11
CA GLY A 267 -62.24 8.44 17.75
C GLY A 267 -63.07 8.64 19.03
N LEU A 268 -62.65 9.56 19.90
CA LEU A 268 -63.40 9.92 21.11
C LEU A 268 -64.75 10.56 20.79
N LYS A 269 -64.80 11.44 19.78
CA LYS A 269 -66.04 12.08 19.33
C LYS A 269 -67.03 11.05 18.80
N LEU A 270 -66.57 10.05 18.06
CA LEU A 270 -67.38 8.93 17.58
C LEU A 270 -67.92 8.10 18.75
N GLU A 271 -67.09 7.78 19.75
CA GLU A 271 -67.53 7.03 20.92
C GLU A 271 -68.54 7.81 21.76
N LYS A 272 -68.32 9.12 21.95
CA LYS A 272 -69.28 10.04 22.57
C LYS A 272 -70.62 10.01 21.83
N GLN A 273 -70.63 10.02 20.49
CA GLN A 273 -71.86 9.92 19.70
C GLN A 273 -72.59 8.59 19.91
N LYS A 274 -71.88 7.46 19.98
CA LYS A 274 -72.50 6.16 20.28
C LYS A 274 -73.14 6.15 21.67
N TYR A 275 -72.44 6.67 22.67
CA TYR A 275 -72.92 6.74 24.04
C TYR A 275 -74.15 7.66 24.17
N LEU A 276 -74.13 8.81 23.49
CA LEU A 276 -75.29 9.70 23.38
C LEU A 276 -76.51 8.98 22.79
N LYS A 277 -76.35 8.26 21.67
CA LYS A 277 -77.43 7.47 21.08
C LYS A 277 -77.96 6.38 22.01
N PHE A 278 -77.08 5.72 22.77
CA PHE A 278 -77.49 4.72 23.75
C PHE A 278 -78.36 5.35 24.87
N LEU A 279 -77.96 6.52 25.38
CA LEU A 279 -78.74 7.24 26.39
C LEU A 279 -80.09 7.74 25.84
N GLU A 280 -80.13 8.23 24.60
CA GLU A 280 -81.39 8.56 23.91
C GLU A 280 -82.34 7.36 23.86
N GLN A 281 -81.84 6.18 23.46
CA GLN A 281 -82.64 4.95 23.44
C GLN A 281 -83.15 4.55 24.83
N LEU A 282 -82.35 4.76 25.87
CA LEU A 282 -82.73 4.44 27.25
C LEU A 282 -83.83 5.39 27.75
N ASN A 283 -83.68 6.70 27.45
CA ASN A 283 -84.70 7.70 27.74
C ASN A 283 -86.04 7.36 27.08
N GLU A 284 -86.02 6.98 25.79
CA GLU A 284 -87.22 6.56 25.06
C GLU A 284 -87.89 5.34 25.71
N LYS A 285 -87.12 4.30 26.03
CA LYS A 285 -87.65 3.09 26.70
C LYS A 285 -88.24 3.38 28.07
N MET A 286 -87.67 4.33 28.80
CA MET A 286 -88.15 4.74 30.13
C MET A 286 -89.27 5.80 30.08
N LYS A 287 -89.66 6.27 28.88
CA LYS A 287 -90.63 7.34 28.63
C LYS A 287 -90.22 8.67 29.28
N LEU A 288 -88.94 9.00 29.19
CA LEU A 288 -88.34 10.22 29.75
C LEU A 288 -88.06 11.29 28.68
N ASP A 289 -88.53 11.10 27.44
CA ASP A 289 -88.18 11.92 26.27
C ASP A 289 -88.39 13.43 26.46
N SER A 290 -89.48 13.83 27.12
CA SER A 290 -89.78 15.24 27.40
C SER A 290 -88.88 15.83 28.50
N LEU A 291 -88.49 15.03 29.50
CA LEU A 291 -87.61 15.46 30.59
C LEU A 291 -86.16 15.53 30.11
N ALA A 292 -85.74 14.57 29.30
CA ALA A 292 -84.40 14.49 28.73
C ALA A 292 -84.02 15.74 27.90
N ALA A 293 -85.00 16.35 27.22
CA ALA A 293 -84.79 17.57 26.44
C ALA A 293 -84.54 18.82 27.32
N GLU A 294 -84.98 18.82 28.57
CA GLU A 294 -84.90 19.98 29.47
C GLU A 294 -83.65 19.98 30.37
N VAL A 295 -83.19 18.82 30.84
CA VAL A 295 -82.13 18.73 31.87
C VAL A 295 -80.71 18.62 31.27
N GLY A 296 -80.58 18.40 29.96
CA GLY A 296 -79.28 18.27 29.28
C GLY A 296 -78.54 16.96 29.61
N PHE A 297 -77.45 16.70 28.86
CA PHE A 297 -76.73 15.41 28.93
C PHE A 297 -76.14 15.10 30.31
N ASP A 298 -75.56 16.10 30.99
CA ASP A 298 -74.84 15.91 32.25
C ASP A 298 -75.75 15.36 33.37
N MET A 299 -77.05 15.63 33.30
CA MET A 299 -78.03 15.17 34.28
C MET A 299 -78.91 14.03 33.76
N ALA A 300 -78.82 13.68 32.47
CA ALA A 300 -79.65 12.64 31.86
C ALA A 300 -79.45 11.27 32.53
N MET A 301 -78.22 10.96 32.95
CA MET A 301 -77.92 9.73 33.69
C MET A 301 -78.58 9.71 35.07
N ASP A 302 -78.57 10.82 35.80
CA ASP A 302 -79.18 10.94 37.13
C ASP A 302 -80.72 10.82 37.05
N VAL A 303 -81.33 11.40 36.02
CA VAL A 303 -82.77 11.27 35.74
C VAL A 303 -83.15 9.82 35.42
N ILE A 304 -82.35 9.14 34.58
CA ILE A 304 -82.51 7.72 34.27
C ILE A 304 -82.40 6.87 35.55
N LEU A 305 -81.37 7.11 36.38
CA LEU A 305 -81.17 6.38 37.63
C LEU A 305 -82.36 6.55 38.57
N ALA A 306 -82.82 7.78 38.79
CA ALA A 306 -83.99 8.06 39.62
C ALA A 306 -85.25 7.33 39.11
N ARG A 307 -85.42 7.22 37.78
CA ARG A 307 -86.53 6.49 37.16
C ARG A 307 -86.42 4.98 37.36
N VAL A 308 -85.23 4.41 37.25
CA VAL A 308 -84.97 2.99 37.54
C VAL A 308 -85.29 2.67 38.99
N GLU A 309 -84.79 3.48 39.93
CA GLU A 309 -85.10 3.33 41.36
C GLU A 309 -86.61 3.38 41.64
N GLN A 310 -87.33 4.30 40.97
CA GLN A 310 -88.78 4.38 41.06
C GLN A 310 -89.47 3.10 40.56
N LEU A 311 -89.08 2.58 39.39
CA LEU A 311 -89.66 1.35 38.82
C LEU A 311 -89.39 0.13 39.71
N VAL A 312 -88.17 -0.01 40.23
CA VAL A 312 -87.80 -1.08 41.17
C VAL A 312 -88.65 -1.03 42.43
N LYS A 313 -88.91 0.17 42.96
CA LYS A 313 -89.77 0.34 44.13
C LYS A 313 -91.22 -0.08 43.84
N LEU A 314 -91.78 0.33 42.70
CA LEU A 314 -93.12 -0.05 42.27
C LEU A 314 -93.25 -1.58 42.06
N GLU A 315 -92.27 -2.23 41.43
CA GLU A 315 -92.25 -3.68 41.30
C GLU A 315 -92.10 -4.39 42.66
N GLY A 316 -91.26 -3.86 43.55
CA GLY A 316 -91.10 -4.37 44.92
C GLY A 316 -92.39 -4.35 45.71
N GLU A 317 -93.15 -3.25 45.64
CA GLU A 317 -94.47 -3.11 46.26
C GLU A 317 -95.46 -4.14 45.69
N ALA A 318 -95.53 -4.30 44.37
CA ALA A 318 -96.39 -5.30 43.71
C ALA A 318 -96.03 -6.75 44.09
N VAL A 319 -94.74 -7.06 44.26
CA VAL A 319 -94.28 -8.39 44.71
C VAL A 319 -94.71 -8.67 46.15
N VAL A 320 -94.65 -7.67 47.03
CA VAL A 320 -95.11 -7.81 48.43
C VAL A 320 -96.63 -8.04 48.48
N GLU A 321 -97.40 -7.30 47.69
CA GLU A 321 -98.84 -7.54 47.53
C GLU A 321 -99.13 -8.97 47.02
N ASN A 322 -98.43 -9.43 45.99
CA ASN A 322 -98.58 -10.80 45.48
C ASN A 322 -98.20 -11.87 46.52
N LYS A 323 -97.14 -11.64 47.30
CA LYS A 323 -96.73 -12.55 48.39
C LYS A 323 -97.79 -12.63 49.48
N THR A 324 -98.42 -11.51 49.84
CA THR A 324 -99.52 -11.50 50.83
C THR A 324 -100.78 -12.17 50.30
N ALA A 325 -101.14 -11.95 49.04
CA ALA A 325 -102.24 -12.65 48.38
C ALA A 325 -102.01 -14.18 48.33
N ALA A 326 -100.81 -14.61 47.94
CA ALA A 326 -100.43 -16.02 47.90
C ALA A 326 -100.45 -16.68 49.29
N TYR A 327 -100.02 -15.97 50.34
CA TYR A 327 -100.09 -16.45 51.73
C TYR A 327 -101.54 -16.69 52.19
N ASN A 328 -102.45 -15.76 51.89
CA ASN A 328 -103.87 -15.89 52.21
C ASN A 328 -104.53 -17.08 51.50
N LEU A 329 -104.21 -17.29 50.21
CA LEU A 329 -104.68 -18.45 49.44
C LEU A 329 -104.14 -19.77 50.02
N ARG A 330 -102.87 -19.83 50.40
CA ARG A 330 -102.28 -21.02 51.07
C ARG A 330 -103.00 -21.36 52.38
N ARG A 331 -103.35 -20.35 53.18
CA ARG A 331 -104.09 -20.55 54.44
C ARG A 331 -105.49 -21.11 54.20
N GLN A 332 -106.22 -20.57 53.22
CA GLN A 332 -107.55 -21.08 52.85
C GLN A 332 -107.48 -22.52 52.32
N LEU A 333 -106.45 -22.85 51.54
CA LEU A 333 -106.24 -24.21 51.02
C LEU A 333 -105.96 -25.23 52.13
N LYS A 334 -105.20 -24.85 53.17
CA LYS A 334 -104.94 -25.73 54.33
C LYS A 334 -106.22 -26.05 55.12
N ALA A 335 -107.07 -25.05 55.36
CA ALA A 335 -108.35 -25.24 56.04
C ALA A 335 -109.33 -26.14 55.26
N GLN A 336 -109.35 -26.03 53.92
CA GLN A 336 -110.16 -26.92 53.07
C GLN A 336 -109.62 -28.36 53.08
N LYS A 337 -108.29 -28.54 53.11
CA LYS A 337 -107.65 -29.85 53.16
C LYS A 337 -107.98 -30.61 54.45
N GLU A 338 -107.88 -29.97 55.61
CA GLU A 338 -108.23 -30.58 56.91
C GLU A 338 -109.71 -30.96 56.99
N LYS A 339 -110.60 -30.15 56.40
CA LYS A 339 -112.05 -30.43 56.33
C LYS A 339 -112.38 -31.62 55.41
N LEU A 340 -111.59 -31.81 54.35
CA LEU A 340 -111.70 -32.96 53.46
C LEU A 340 -111.20 -34.24 54.14
N GLU A 341 -110.03 -34.19 54.80
CA GLU A 341 -109.46 -35.33 55.53
C GLU A 341 -110.39 -35.84 56.66
N SER A 342 -111.06 -34.92 57.38
CA SER A 342 -112.08 -35.29 58.37
C SER A 342 -113.30 -36.01 57.76
N LYS A 343 -113.77 -35.56 56.58
CA LYS A 343 -114.87 -36.22 55.86
C LYS A 343 -114.45 -37.56 55.26
N GLU A 344 -113.21 -37.68 54.78
CA GLU A 344 -112.63 -38.94 54.28
C GLU A 344 -112.55 -39.99 55.40
N LEU A 345 -112.11 -39.58 56.60
CA LEU A 345 -112.10 -40.46 57.77
C LEU A 345 -113.51 -40.96 58.12
N HIS A 346 -114.50 -40.07 58.05
CA HIS A 346 -115.91 -40.43 58.27
C HIS A 346 -116.45 -41.39 57.20
N MET A 347 -116.12 -41.17 55.91
CA MET A 347 -116.49 -42.07 54.82
C MET A 347 -115.84 -43.45 54.97
N ASN A 348 -114.60 -43.53 55.44
CA ASN A 348 -113.93 -44.81 55.68
C ASN A 348 -114.58 -45.60 56.82
N LEU A 349 -114.94 -44.96 57.94
CA LEU A 349 -115.70 -45.59 59.02
C LEU A 349 -117.06 -46.12 58.56
N LEU A 350 -117.77 -45.38 57.71
CA LEU A 350 -119.04 -45.83 57.14
C LEU A 350 -118.87 -47.01 56.19
N ARG A 351 -117.84 -46.99 55.33
CA ARG A 351 -117.51 -48.12 54.44
C ARG A 351 -117.18 -49.39 55.23
N GLN A 352 -116.42 -49.26 56.33
CA GLN A 352 -116.06 -50.39 57.20
C GLN A 352 -117.28 -50.98 57.94
N LYS A 353 -118.28 -50.15 58.25
CA LYS A 353 -119.55 -50.61 58.84
C LYS A 353 -120.45 -51.32 57.83
N ILE A 354 -120.44 -50.86 56.57
CA ILE A 354 -121.17 -51.49 55.48
C ILE A 354 -120.61 -52.89 55.18
N THR A 355 -119.29 -53.05 55.08
CA THR A 355 -118.67 -54.37 54.87
C THR A 355 -118.98 -55.35 56.01
N GLN A 356 -118.92 -54.91 57.28
CA GLN A 356 -119.34 -55.76 58.41
C GLN A 356 -120.80 -56.24 58.30
N LEU A 357 -121.72 -55.35 57.89
CA LEU A 357 -123.13 -55.70 57.74
C LEU A 357 -123.40 -56.60 56.53
N GLU A 358 -122.63 -56.45 55.45
CA GLU A 358 -122.70 -57.32 54.27
C GLU A 358 -122.15 -58.73 54.54
N GLU A 359 -121.06 -58.85 55.30
CA GLU A 359 -120.51 -60.13 55.76
C GLU A 359 -121.48 -60.87 56.68
N GLU A 360 -122.07 -60.20 57.68
CA GLU A 360 -123.11 -60.81 58.55
C GLU A 360 -124.34 -61.30 57.76
N LYS A 361 -124.72 -60.56 56.70
CA LYS A 361 -125.82 -60.93 55.82
C LYS A 361 -125.49 -62.16 54.97
N GLN A 362 -124.29 -62.26 54.41
CA GLN A 362 -123.86 -63.45 53.66
C GLN A 362 -123.78 -64.69 54.55
N VAL A 363 -123.25 -64.57 55.78
CA VAL A 363 -123.19 -65.69 56.73
C VAL A 363 -124.60 -66.17 57.11
N ARG A 364 -125.57 -65.28 57.36
CA ARG A 364 -126.97 -65.68 57.61
C ARG A 364 -127.64 -66.33 56.39
N ALA A 365 -127.32 -65.90 55.17
CA ALA A 365 -127.86 -66.47 53.96
C ALA A 365 -127.31 -67.89 53.69
N ALA A 366 -126.02 -68.11 53.89
CA ALA A 366 -125.41 -69.44 53.76
C ALA A 366 -126.00 -70.47 54.75
N LEU A 367 -126.19 -70.05 56.01
CA LEU A 367 -126.79 -70.92 57.04
C LEU A 367 -128.27 -71.23 56.78
N ALA A 368 -129.00 -70.35 56.09
CA ALA A 368 -130.38 -70.63 55.68
C ALA A 368 -130.44 -71.69 54.57
N VAL A 369 -129.49 -71.66 53.62
CA VAL A 369 -129.39 -72.65 52.54
C VAL A 369 -129.02 -74.03 53.08
N GLU A 370 -128.03 -74.14 53.97
CA GLU A 370 -127.70 -75.42 54.62
C GLU A 370 -128.88 -76.00 55.40
N ARG A 371 -129.66 -75.15 56.08
CA ARG A 371 -130.87 -75.58 56.81
C ARG A 371 -131.94 -76.13 55.86
N ASP A 372 -132.16 -75.50 54.71
CA ASP A 372 -133.17 -75.93 53.74
C ASP A 372 -132.75 -77.19 52.98
N GLU A 373 -131.46 -77.38 52.70
CA GLU A 373 -130.92 -78.63 52.15
C GLU A 373 -131.03 -79.79 53.16
N ALA A 374 -130.70 -79.55 54.44
CA ALA A 374 -130.91 -80.52 55.51
C ALA A 374 -132.39 -80.88 55.67
N ASN A 375 -133.29 -79.90 55.61
CA ASN A 375 -134.74 -80.14 55.67
C ASN A 375 -135.26 -80.92 54.46
N LEU A 376 -134.70 -80.70 53.27
CA LEU A 376 -135.06 -81.46 52.06
C LEU A 376 -134.60 -82.92 52.16
N ALA A 377 -133.41 -83.15 52.72
CA ALA A 377 -132.89 -84.49 53.02
C ALA A 377 -133.78 -85.22 54.05
N VAL A 378 -134.19 -84.53 55.11
CA VAL A 378 -135.11 -85.07 56.13
C VAL A 378 -136.47 -85.44 55.53
N ARG A 379 -137.03 -84.66 54.60
CA ARG A 379 -138.30 -85.00 53.92
C ARG A 379 -138.17 -86.17 52.94
N LYS A 380 -137.04 -86.29 52.24
CA LYS A 380 -136.77 -87.44 51.35
C LYS A 380 -136.62 -88.73 52.16
N LEU A 381 -135.89 -88.67 53.28
CA LEU A 381 -135.76 -89.79 54.21
C LEU A 381 -137.09 -90.15 54.88
N HIS A 382 -137.92 -89.17 55.25
CA HIS A 382 -139.27 -89.44 55.77
C HIS A 382 -140.18 -90.15 54.77
N LYS A 383 -140.18 -89.75 53.48
CA LYS A 383 -140.95 -90.48 52.44
C LYS A 383 -140.42 -91.89 52.18
N MET A 384 -139.12 -92.08 52.34
CA MET A 384 -138.49 -93.41 52.23
C MET A 384 -138.90 -94.29 53.42
N ILE A 385 -138.92 -93.71 54.62
CA ILE A 385 -139.40 -94.35 55.85
C ILE A 385 -140.87 -94.74 55.70
N GLU A 386 -141.76 -93.85 55.21
CA GLU A 386 -143.18 -94.22 54.98
C GLU A 386 -143.38 -95.36 53.96
N ARG A 387 -142.57 -95.41 52.90
CA ARG A 387 -142.62 -96.51 51.92
C ARG A 387 -142.11 -97.82 52.50
N LEU A 388 -141.01 -97.77 53.25
CA LEU A 388 -140.46 -98.95 53.92
C LEU A 388 -141.35 -99.42 55.06
N GLN A 389 -142.01 -98.52 55.79
CA GLN A 389 -142.99 -98.84 56.83
C GLN A 389 -144.20 -99.58 56.23
N LYS A 390 -144.75 -99.10 55.11
CA LYS A 390 -145.84 -99.79 54.40
C LYS A 390 -145.45 -101.16 53.87
N GLN A 391 -144.23 -101.31 53.36
CA GLN A 391 -143.72 -102.61 52.93
C GLN A 391 -143.51 -103.56 54.11
N LEU A 392 -143.07 -103.03 55.27
CA LEU A 392 -142.83 -103.82 56.46
C LEU A 392 -144.13 -104.26 57.13
N ASP A 393 -145.16 -103.40 57.16
CA ASP A 393 -146.47 -103.78 57.70
C ASP A 393 -147.12 -104.87 56.85
N LEU A 394 -146.97 -104.81 55.52
CA LEU A 394 -147.36 -105.89 54.60
C LEU A 394 -146.54 -107.18 54.85
N ALA A 395 -145.24 -107.03 55.11
CA ALA A 395 -144.37 -108.15 55.48
C ALA A 395 -144.70 -108.73 56.86
N ARG A 396 -145.20 -107.91 57.79
CA ARG A 396 -145.65 -108.36 59.12
C ARG A 396 -146.98 -109.09 59.04
N GLU A 397 -147.94 -108.59 58.26
CA GLU A 397 -149.21 -109.28 58.00
C GLU A 397 -148.98 -110.65 57.37
N THR A 398 -148.13 -110.72 56.34
CA THR A 398 -147.77 -111.98 55.69
C THR A 398 -146.99 -112.92 56.60
N ASN A 399 -146.14 -112.40 57.49
CA ASN A 399 -145.41 -113.26 58.42
C ASN A 399 -146.27 -113.73 59.59
N THR A 400 -147.24 -112.93 60.05
CA THR A 400 -148.26 -113.41 60.99
C THR A 400 -149.14 -114.49 60.37
N ASP A 401 -149.46 -114.39 59.08
CA ASP A 401 -150.19 -115.44 58.34
C ASP A 401 -149.34 -116.71 58.16
N LEU A 402 -148.03 -116.57 57.91
CA LEU A 402 -147.09 -117.69 57.83
C LEU A 402 -146.80 -118.32 59.21
N LYS A 403 -146.78 -117.54 60.29
CA LYS A 403 -146.67 -118.06 61.67
C LYS A 403 -147.92 -118.82 62.07
N ALA A 404 -149.11 -118.35 61.68
CA ALA A 404 -150.35 -119.09 61.90
C ALA A 404 -150.37 -120.42 61.11
N LYS A 405 -149.90 -120.42 59.87
CA LYS A 405 -149.76 -121.65 59.06
C LYS A 405 -148.68 -122.60 59.57
N LEU A 406 -147.59 -122.09 60.12
CA LEU A 406 -146.53 -122.96 60.63
C LEU A 406 -146.85 -123.50 62.03
N SER A 407 -147.57 -122.75 62.88
CA SER A 407 -148.11 -123.32 64.13
C SER A 407 -149.00 -124.53 63.84
N GLU A 408 -149.76 -124.49 62.73
CA GLU A 408 -150.54 -125.62 62.24
C GLU A 408 -149.66 -126.80 61.78
N THR A 409 -148.46 -126.52 61.24
CA THR A 409 -147.52 -127.57 60.80
C THR A 409 -146.68 -128.14 61.96
N SER A 410 -146.42 -127.34 63.00
CA SER A 410 -145.82 -127.83 64.24
C SER A 410 -146.77 -128.71 65.04
N GLU A 411 -148.08 -128.46 65.00
CA GLU A 411 -149.06 -129.37 65.62
C GLU A 411 -149.17 -130.70 64.86
N LEU A 412 -149.10 -130.66 63.52
CA LEU A 412 -149.11 -131.89 62.69
C LEU A 412 -147.86 -132.75 62.87
N LYS A 413 -146.67 -132.17 62.98
CA LYS A 413 -145.44 -132.96 63.16
C LYS A 413 -145.20 -133.40 64.60
N LEU A 414 -145.70 -132.67 65.61
CA LEU A 414 -145.76 -133.19 66.97
C LEU A 414 -146.76 -134.34 67.07
N ALA A 415 -147.82 -134.36 66.26
CA ALA A 415 -148.65 -135.55 66.09
C ALA A 415 -147.89 -136.69 65.38
N ASP A 416 -147.10 -136.42 64.34
CA ASP A 416 -146.29 -137.46 63.65
C ASP A 416 -145.16 -138.01 64.52
N PHE A 417 -144.52 -137.18 65.34
CA PHE A 417 -143.55 -137.61 66.33
C PHE A 417 -144.24 -138.44 67.42
N ARG A 418 -145.45 -138.04 67.86
CA ARG A 418 -146.30 -138.85 68.74
C ARG A 418 -146.69 -140.18 68.11
N GLU A 419 -146.99 -140.22 66.81
CA GLU A 419 -147.37 -141.44 66.13
C GLU A 419 -146.17 -142.37 65.93
N VAL A 420 -145.01 -141.85 65.52
CA VAL A 420 -143.78 -142.63 65.30
C VAL A 420 -143.18 -143.12 66.60
N VAL A 421 -143.36 -142.40 67.71
CA VAL A 421 -142.93 -142.82 69.04
C VAL A 421 -144.00 -143.67 69.76
N ALA A 422 -145.30 -143.49 69.50
CA ALA A 422 -146.30 -144.51 69.81
C ALA A 422 -145.98 -145.81 69.03
N ARG A 423 -145.42 -145.67 67.82
CA ARG A 423 -144.75 -146.74 67.06
C ARG A 423 -143.43 -147.21 67.69
N MET A 424 -142.65 -146.36 68.39
CA MET A 424 -141.55 -146.82 69.27
C MET A 424 -142.08 -147.80 70.34
N LEU A 425 -143.39 -147.94 70.57
CA LEU A 425 -143.94 -148.63 71.75
C LEU A 425 -144.99 -149.71 71.44
N GLY A 426 -145.57 -149.75 70.22
CA GLY A 426 -145.94 -150.94 69.42
C GLY A 426 -146.26 -152.28 70.14
N LEU A 427 -147.15 -152.44 71.13
CA LEU A 427 -148.46 -151.83 71.22
C LEU A 427 -149.05 -151.67 69.81
N ASP A 428 -149.51 -152.80 69.26
CA ASP A 428 -150.21 -152.86 67.98
C ASP A 428 -151.31 -151.77 67.90
N ILE A 429 -151.41 -151.23 66.70
CA ILE A 429 -151.75 -149.87 66.36
C ILE A 429 -153.24 -149.86 66.00
N ALA A 430 -154.15 -149.22 66.74
CA ALA A 430 -155.48 -148.96 66.13
C ALA A 430 -156.32 -147.86 66.78
N SER A 431 -156.23 -147.65 68.10
CA SER A 431 -157.28 -146.93 68.83
C SER A 431 -156.71 -146.01 69.92
N LEU A 432 -156.65 -144.73 69.58
CA LEU A 432 -156.84 -143.51 70.39
C LEU A 432 -156.76 -143.60 71.94
N ALA A 433 -155.81 -142.97 72.65
CA ALA A 433 -154.68 -142.13 72.26
C ALA A 433 -153.76 -141.96 73.49
N LEU A 434 -152.47 -142.30 73.34
CA LEU A 434 -151.52 -142.42 74.44
C LEU A 434 -151.02 -141.06 75.00
N PRO A 435 -150.96 -140.88 76.34
CA PRO A 435 -150.33 -139.74 77.03
C PRO A 435 -148.79 -139.87 77.15
N ASP A 436 -148.05 -138.77 76.91
CA ASP A 436 -146.59 -138.76 76.66
C ASP A 436 -145.68 -139.28 77.80
N TYR A 437 -146.17 -139.32 79.05
CA TYR A 437 -145.36 -139.83 80.17
C TYR A 437 -145.17 -141.36 80.14
N GLU A 438 -146.07 -142.12 79.50
CA GLU A 438 -145.89 -143.57 79.28
C GLU A 438 -144.79 -143.86 78.25
N ILE A 439 -144.64 -142.98 77.26
CA ILE A 439 -143.61 -143.06 76.22
C ILE A 439 -142.22 -142.84 76.81
N ILE A 440 -142.11 -141.81 77.64
CA ILE A 440 -140.85 -141.42 78.29
C ILE A 440 -140.41 -142.47 79.34
N ALA A 441 -141.34 -143.07 80.11
CA ALA A 441 -140.99 -144.07 81.12
C ALA A 441 -140.42 -145.40 80.55
N ARG A 442 -140.85 -145.84 79.37
CA ARG A 442 -140.27 -147.03 78.68
C ARG A 442 -138.88 -146.75 78.09
N LEU A 443 -138.64 -145.54 77.60
CA LEU A 443 -137.32 -145.11 77.13
C LEU A 443 -136.31 -145.03 78.30
N ASP A 444 -136.70 -144.47 79.45
CA ASP A 444 -135.84 -144.41 80.65
C ASP A 444 -135.52 -145.81 81.24
N GLY A 445 -136.38 -146.82 81.00
CA GLY A 445 -136.16 -148.22 81.38
C GLY A 445 -135.25 -149.03 80.44
N LEU A 446 -135.31 -148.82 79.11
CA LEU A 446 -134.41 -149.44 78.13
C LEU A 446 -132.97 -148.90 78.26
N ILE A 447 -132.82 -147.63 78.64
CA ILE A 447 -131.53 -146.95 78.82
C ILE A 447 -130.73 -147.50 80.02
N HIS A 448 -131.36 -148.17 81.01
CA HIS A 448 -130.66 -148.82 82.14
C HIS A 448 -129.87 -150.09 81.77
N SER A 449 -129.89 -150.53 80.51
CA SER A 449 -129.31 -151.82 80.11
C SER A 449 -128.09 -151.75 79.17
N HIS A 450 -127.63 -150.60 78.69
CA HIS A 450 -126.42 -150.53 77.85
C HIS A 450 -125.40 -149.50 78.36
N GLN A 451 -124.34 -150.09 78.91
CA GLN A 451 -123.09 -149.48 79.31
C GLN A 451 -122.40 -148.72 78.17
N HIS A 452 -121.80 -147.58 78.56
CA HIS A 452 -120.40 -147.16 78.34
C HIS A 452 -119.76 -147.49 76.99
N ASN A 453 -119.09 -146.58 76.30
CA ASN A 453 -118.55 -145.25 76.55
C ASN A 453 -118.11 -144.76 75.16
N PHE A 454 -118.03 -143.46 74.91
CA PHE A 454 -117.13 -142.75 73.98
C PHE A 454 -117.73 -141.34 73.77
N PHE A 455 -117.10 -140.23 74.14
CA PHE A 455 -115.82 -139.66 73.64
C PHE A 455 -115.71 -139.73 72.13
N PRO A 456 -114.84 -138.91 71.57
CA PRO A 456 -114.85 -137.46 71.53
C PRO A 456 -115.88 -137.10 70.44
N CYS A 457 -115.82 -135.99 69.76
CA CYS A 457 -114.91 -135.85 68.64
C CYS A 457 -115.68 -134.82 67.87
N VAL A 458 -115.23 -133.58 67.95
CA VAL A 458 -114.35 -133.03 66.90
C VAL A 458 -115.24 -132.89 65.68
N CYS A 459 -114.66 -132.55 64.56
CA CYS A 459 -115.21 -133.12 63.36
C CYS A 459 -116.63 -132.64 63.11
N LEU A 460 -116.78 -131.40 62.76
CA LEU A 460 -116.13 -130.95 61.57
C LEU A 460 -116.58 -129.50 61.53
N LYS A 461 -115.64 -128.59 61.29
CA LYS A 461 -115.50 -128.14 59.91
C LYS A 461 -116.85 -127.61 59.45
N ASP A 462 -116.92 -126.36 59.16
CA ASP A 462 -115.95 -125.75 58.29
C ASP A 462 -116.52 -124.35 58.23
N VAL A 463 -115.60 -123.42 58.27
CA VAL A 463 -115.42 -122.64 57.06
C VAL A 463 -116.43 -121.50 57.06
N ALA A 464 -115.95 -120.30 57.03
CA ALA A 464 -114.58 -119.89 57.13
C ALA A 464 -114.69 -118.43 57.51
N ARG A 465 -113.58 -117.71 57.49
CA ARG A 465 -113.41 -116.73 56.41
C ARG A 465 -114.68 -115.90 56.26
N THR A 466 -114.67 -114.72 56.88
CA THR A 466 -114.20 -113.52 56.16
C THR A 466 -115.04 -113.31 54.90
N PRO A 467 -115.48 -112.10 54.57
CA PRO A 467 -114.64 -110.91 54.78
C PRO A 467 -115.54 -109.76 55.32
N GLU A 468 -115.03 -108.81 56.10
CA GLU A 468 -114.33 -107.65 55.54
C GLU A 468 -114.82 -107.34 54.13
N GLU A 469 -115.29 -106.11 53.92
CA GLU A 469 -115.25 -105.59 52.57
C GLU A 469 -116.21 -106.35 51.63
N GLN A 470 -116.48 -105.94 50.42
CA GLN A 470 -115.88 -104.94 49.59
C GLN A 470 -117.09 -104.27 48.93
N GLN A 471 -117.12 -102.94 48.92
CA GLN A 471 -116.67 -102.26 47.72
C GLN A 471 -117.24 -102.90 46.46
N GLY A 472 -118.22 -102.22 45.90
CA GLY A 472 -118.54 -102.30 44.48
C GLY A 472 -119.21 -100.98 44.18
N ASN A 473 -118.50 -99.84 44.15
CA ASN A 473 -117.33 -99.64 43.32
C ASN A 473 -117.60 -100.15 41.90
N ILE A 474 -118.67 -99.66 41.30
CA ILE A 474 -118.94 -99.81 39.88
C ILE A 474 -119.63 -98.51 39.52
N GLN A 475 -119.15 -97.71 38.60
CA GLN A 475 -117.94 -97.70 37.80
C GLN A 475 -117.90 -96.23 37.34
N LEU A 476 -116.92 -95.87 36.54
CA LEU A 476 -117.10 -94.73 35.63
C LEU A 476 -118.50 -94.79 35.00
N LEU A 477 -119.14 -93.63 34.72
CA LEU A 477 -119.88 -93.51 33.46
C LEU A 477 -118.70 -93.64 32.49
N HIS A 478 -118.50 -94.86 31.99
CA HIS A 478 -119.62 -95.75 31.60
C HIS A 478 -120.41 -96.68 32.52
#